data_AF-A0A1Z4KQM6-F1
#
_entry.id   AF-A0A1Z4KQM6-F1
#
_cell.length_a   1.000
_cell.length_b   1.000
_cell.length_c   1.000
_cell.angle_alpha   90.00
_cell.angle_beta   90.00
_cell.angle_gamma   90.00
#
_symmetry.space_group_name_H-M   'P 1'
#
loop_
_entity.id
_entity.type
_entity.pdbx_description
1 polymer ?
#
loop_
_entity_poly.entity_id
_entity_poly.type
_entity_poly.pdbx_seq_one_letter_code
_entity_poly.pdbx_strand_id
1 'polypeptide(L)'
;MKLLVKALTWIQGLNTNDLQAPNRDFNYIKLQTLTTNTSEPNFEYTQIIKQLITDKEISMVSVDQLIMTQESSTLEILVVDDHQLILSGTLNVLQQQYPEAAIATAKTVVEALTQMRNSAFDLIVMDLSIPEKSGAIAYIDTGINLLQQLIKEYPQQNFLVQSSYVKALVRIKHEIDEHQGGFAIADKGLCESEMIVRANLALQGATHTKDIKTGLELKPEWLEVLKLAFEEGLTDIAICKRIHRSERAVRTYWTKIQDVLGIYPEPGKNMRIQTEIRARQEGLID
;
A
#
# COMPACT_ATOMS: atom_id res chain seq x y z
N MET A 1 -12.74 -14.22 -16.20
CA MET A 1 -13.50 -13.80 -15.00
C MET A 1 -13.36 -12.31 -14.68
N LYS A 2 -12.17 -11.76 -14.36
CA LYS A 2 -11.97 -10.31 -14.06
C LYS A 2 -12.49 -9.34 -15.12
N LEU A 3 -12.35 -9.67 -16.42
CA LEU A 3 -12.90 -8.89 -17.54
C LEU A 3 -14.43 -8.95 -17.64
N LEU A 4 -15.02 -10.09 -17.29
CA LEU A 4 -16.46 -10.36 -17.35
C LEU A 4 -17.19 -9.63 -16.20
N VAL A 5 -16.57 -9.61 -15.02
CA VAL A 5 -17.01 -8.82 -13.85
C VAL A 5 -16.92 -7.31 -14.14
N LYS A 6 -15.84 -6.82 -14.77
CA LYS A 6 -15.72 -5.42 -15.21
C LYS A 6 -16.77 -5.04 -16.26
N ALA A 7 -17.10 -5.94 -17.18
CA ALA A 7 -18.14 -5.70 -18.18
C ALA A 7 -19.55 -5.66 -17.56
N LEU A 8 -19.85 -6.58 -16.64
CA LEU A 8 -21.16 -6.66 -15.97
C LEU A 8 -21.39 -5.53 -14.96
N THR A 9 -20.37 -5.13 -14.18
CA THR A 9 -20.46 -3.98 -13.27
C THR A 9 -20.65 -2.66 -14.01
N TRP A 10 -20.09 -2.53 -15.22
CA TRP A 10 -20.31 -1.36 -16.08
C TRP A 10 -21.73 -1.33 -16.68
N ILE A 11 -22.29 -2.49 -17.06
CA ILE A 11 -23.68 -2.61 -17.55
C ILE A 11 -24.70 -2.29 -16.44
N GLN A 12 -24.46 -2.73 -15.21
CA GLN A 12 -25.34 -2.43 -14.07
C GLN A 12 -25.27 -0.95 -13.61
N GLY A 13 -24.24 -0.20 -14.03
CA GLY A 13 -24.09 1.23 -13.77
C GLY A 13 -24.77 2.15 -14.79
N LEU A 14 -25.37 1.60 -15.86
CA LEU A 14 -26.10 2.38 -16.86
C LEU A 14 -27.58 2.48 -16.47
N ASN A 15 -28.13 3.69 -16.47
CA ASN A 15 -29.57 3.88 -16.34
C ASN A 15 -30.27 3.36 -17.61
N THR A 16 -31.45 2.77 -17.48
CA THR A 16 -32.22 2.21 -18.60
C THR A 16 -32.50 3.21 -19.73
N ASN A 17 -32.48 4.51 -19.43
CA ASN A 17 -32.63 5.59 -20.40
C ASN A 17 -31.37 5.84 -21.27
N ASP A 18 -30.18 5.45 -20.81
CA ASP A 18 -28.91 5.60 -21.57
C ASP A 18 -28.78 4.57 -22.70
N LEU A 19 -29.54 3.48 -22.63
CA LEU A 19 -29.58 2.41 -23.63
C LEU A 19 -30.54 2.71 -24.81
N GLN A 20 -31.36 3.76 -24.72
CA GLN A 20 -32.41 4.07 -25.72
C GLN A 20 -32.10 5.27 -26.64
N ALA A 21 -30.91 5.88 -26.55
CA ALA A 21 -30.54 6.99 -27.42
C ALA A 21 -30.27 6.49 -28.87
N PRO A 22 -31.02 6.92 -29.92
CA PRO A 22 -30.97 6.32 -31.25
C PRO A 22 -29.68 6.56 -32.06
N ASN A 23 -28.66 7.19 -31.49
CA ASN A 23 -27.52 7.68 -32.26
C ASN A 23 -26.19 7.68 -31.48
N ARG A 24 -25.95 6.64 -30.68
CA ARG A 24 -24.59 6.30 -30.26
C ARG A 24 -24.12 5.07 -31.02
N ASP A 25 -23.22 5.32 -31.96
CA ASP A 25 -22.47 4.30 -32.68
C ASP A 25 -21.60 3.53 -31.67
N PHE A 26 -22.04 2.33 -31.27
CA PHE A 26 -21.34 1.46 -30.30
C PHE A 26 -20.00 0.91 -30.84
N ASN A 27 -19.57 1.36 -32.02
CA ASN A 27 -18.29 1.01 -32.64
C ASN A 27 -17.05 1.63 -31.97
N TYR A 28 -17.20 2.46 -30.92
CA TYR A 28 -16.08 3.20 -30.34
C TYR A 28 -15.32 2.54 -29.20
N ILE A 29 -15.66 1.31 -28.82
CA ILE A 29 -14.71 0.50 -28.06
C ILE A 29 -14.33 -0.66 -28.96
N LYS A 30 -13.36 -0.36 -29.83
CA LYS A 30 -12.24 -1.28 -30.04
C LYS A 30 -11.93 -1.85 -28.66
N LEU A 31 -12.45 -3.04 -28.38
CA LEU A 31 -11.75 -4.06 -27.62
C LEU A 31 -10.37 -4.12 -28.26
N GLN A 32 -9.47 -3.21 -27.87
CA GLN A 32 -8.05 -3.45 -27.88
C GLN A 32 -7.90 -4.61 -26.93
N THR A 33 -8.15 -5.80 -27.48
CA THR A 33 -7.20 -6.91 -27.45
C THR A 33 -6.15 -6.68 -26.38
N LEU A 34 -6.52 -6.98 -25.13
CA LEU A 34 -5.56 -7.53 -24.19
C LEU A 34 -5.23 -8.93 -24.74
N THR A 35 -4.44 -8.94 -25.81
CA THR A 35 -3.63 -10.08 -26.21
C THR A 35 -2.61 -10.26 -25.09
N THR A 36 -2.99 -10.98 -24.05
CA THR A 36 -2.00 -11.69 -23.25
C THR A 36 -1.57 -12.87 -24.12
N ASN A 37 -0.31 -12.84 -24.56
CA ASN A 37 0.38 -13.99 -25.13
C ASN A 37 0.40 -15.12 -24.09
N THR A 38 -0.68 -15.89 -24.04
CA THR A 38 -0.72 -17.21 -23.41
C THR A 38 -1.58 -18.10 -24.29
N SER A 39 -0.98 -19.18 -24.75
CA SER A 39 -1.62 -20.27 -25.46
C SER A 39 -2.73 -20.87 -24.59
N GLU A 40 -3.99 -20.65 -25.00
CA GLU A 40 -5.25 -21.29 -24.58
C GLU A 40 -5.64 -21.16 -23.09
N PRO A 41 -6.69 -20.36 -22.76
CA PRO A 41 -8.09 -20.83 -22.82
C PRO A 41 -9.11 -19.73 -23.22
N ASN A 42 -8.75 -18.82 -24.12
CA ASN A 42 -9.61 -17.67 -24.49
C ASN A 42 -10.74 -18.00 -25.49
N PHE A 43 -10.72 -19.17 -26.13
CA PHE A 43 -11.67 -19.52 -27.20
C PHE A 43 -13.04 -19.96 -26.66
N GLU A 44 -13.10 -20.68 -25.54
CA GLU A 44 -14.37 -21.15 -24.95
C GLU A 44 -15.24 -20.00 -24.45
N TYR A 45 -14.66 -19.02 -23.73
CA TYR A 45 -15.42 -17.90 -23.17
C TYR A 45 -16.07 -17.01 -24.23
N THR A 46 -15.39 -16.82 -25.36
CA THR A 46 -15.91 -15.99 -26.45
C THR A 46 -17.05 -16.68 -27.19
N GLN A 47 -17.03 -18.01 -27.28
CA GLN A 47 -18.13 -18.79 -27.86
C GLN A 47 -19.34 -18.85 -26.91
N ILE A 48 -19.11 -19.02 -25.61
CA ILE A 48 -20.18 -19.00 -24.59
C ILE A 48 -20.91 -17.66 -24.58
N ILE A 49 -20.17 -16.53 -24.62
CA ILE A 49 -20.76 -15.19 -24.68
C ILE A 49 -21.54 -14.98 -26.00
N LYS A 50 -21.02 -15.47 -27.13
CA LYS A 50 -21.74 -15.40 -28.42
C LYS A 50 -23.02 -16.25 -28.40
N GLN A 51 -22.98 -17.45 -27.82
CA GLN A 51 -24.14 -18.33 -27.70
C GLN A 51 -25.25 -17.65 -26.86
N LEU A 52 -24.88 -17.10 -25.71
CA LEU A 52 -25.79 -16.40 -24.79
C LEU A 52 -26.41 -15.11 -25.37
N ILE A 53 -25.73 -14.45 -26.31
CA ILE A 53 -26.23 -13.24 -27.00
C ILE A 53 -27.11 -13.60 -28.21
N THR A 54 -26.88 -14.75 -28.84
CA THR A 54 -27.59 -15.17 -30.05
C THR A 54 -28.98 -15.73 -29.75
N ASP A 55 -29.12 -16.42 -28.62
CA ASP A 55 -30.43 -16.86 -28.11
C ASP A 55 -31.08 -15.71 -27.34
N LYS A 56 -32.02 -15.04 -28.01
CA LYS A 56 -32.70 -13.80 -27.59
C LYS A 56 -33.64 -13.96 -26.37
N GLU A 57 -33.23 -14.68 -25.32
CA GLU A 57 -33.92 -14.80 -24.04
C GLU A 57 -33.04 -14.37 -22.87
N ILE A 58 -32.55 -13.13 -22.91
CA ILE A 58 -32.03 -12.46 -21.71
C ILE A 58 -33.22 -11.96 -20.89
N SER A 59 -34.01 -12.89 -20.35
CA SER A 59 -34.97 -12.57 -19.28
C SER A 59 -34.94 -13.56 -18.13
N MET A 60 -34.14 -14.63 -18.17
CA MET A 60 -34.20 -15.66 -17.12
C MET A 60 -32.92 -16.47 -16.88
N VAL A 61 -31.74 -15.94 -17.17
CA VAL A 61 -30.53 -16.49 -16.54
C VAL A 61 -30.33 -15.75 -15.24
N SER A 62 -30.74 -16.35 -14.12
CA SER A 62 -30.36 -15.82 -12.81
C SER A 62 -28.84 -15.75 -12.76
N VAL A 63 -28.33 -14.55 -12.48
CA VAL A 63 -26.89 -14.30 -12.28
C VAL A 63 -26.34 -15.27 -11.22
N ASP A 64 -27.19 -15.73 -10.30
CA ASP A 64 -26.86 -16.69 -9.24
C ASP A 64 -26.39 -18.06 -9.79
N GLN A 65 -26.83 -18.48 -10.98
CA GLN A 65 -26.43 -19.77 -11.58
C GLN A 65 -25.13 -19.71 -12.40
N LEU A 66 -24.72 -18.52 -12.85
CA LEU A 66 -23.44 -18.31 -13.55
C LEU A 66 -22.25 -18.16 -12.58
N ILE A 67 -22.53 -18.03 -11.28
CA ILE A 67 -21.58 -18.24 -10.19
C ILE A 67 -21.43 -19.77 -10.02
N MET A 68 -20.87 -20.42 -11.04
CA MET A 68 -20.32 -21.77 -10.88
C MET A 68 -19.12 -21.65 -9.93
N THR A 69 -19.38 -21.89 -8.64
CA THR A 69 -18.45 -22.42 -7.63
C THR A 69 -17.02 -21.89 -7.76
N GLN A 70 -16.79 -20.62 -7.44
CA GLN A 70 -15.57 -20.34 -6.69
C GLN A 70 -15.86 -20.86 -5.29
N GLU A 71 -15.11 -21.85 -4.84
CA GLU A 71 -15.03 -22.15 -3.41
C GLU A 71 -14.84 -20.80 -2.70
N SER A 72 -15.78 -20.44 -1.82
CA SER A 72 -15.67 -19.24 -1.01
C SER A 72 -14.50 -19.44 -0.06
N SER A 73 -13.28 -19.20 -0.55
CA SER A 73 -12.11 -19.12 0.31
C SER A 73 -12.36 -17.91 1.22
N THR A 74 -12.53 -18.18 2.50
CA THR A 74 -12.66 -17.16 3.53
C THR A 74 -11.51 -16.19 3.42
N LEU A 75 -11.81 -14.89 3.37
CA LEU A 75 -10.79 -13.84 3.27
C LEU A 75 -9.88 -13.89 4.50
N GLU A 76 -8.59 -14.11 4.32
CA GLU A 76 -7.61 -14.19 5.42
C GLU A 76 -6.93 -12.82 5.60
N ILE A 77 -7.08 -12.21 6.78
CA ILE A 77 -6.50 -10.89 7.10
C ILE A 77 -5.56 -11.02 8.30
N LEU A 78 -4.36 -10.46 8.20
CA LEU A 78 -3.47 -10.25 9.34
C LEU A 78 -3.48 -8.78 9.76
N VAL A 79 -3.78 -8.49 11.02
CA VAL A 79 -3.68 -7.13 11.59
C VAL A 79 -2.49 -7.05 12.55
N VAL A 80 -1.56 -6.13 12.27
CA VAL A 80 -0.33 -5.91 13.05
C VAL A 80 -0.37 -4.54 13.72
N ASP A 81 -0.62 -4.51 15.04
CA ASP A 81 -0.64 -3.28 15.85
C ASP A 81 -0.40 -3.63 17.33
N ASP A 82 0.51 -2.93 18.00
CA ASP A 82 0.82 -3.16 19.42
C ASP A 82 -0.15 -2.45 20.38
N HIS A 83 -0.90 -1.45 19.88
CA HIS A 83 -1.84 -0.68 20.66
C HIS A 83 -3.22 -1.35 20.71
N GLN A 84 -3.53 -1.99 21.83
CA GLN A 84 -4.76 -2.76 22.02
C GLN A 84 -6.05 -2.01 21.65
N LEU A 85 -6.16 -0.72 21.98
CA LEU A 85 -7.36 0.07 21.67
C LEU A 85 -7.54 0.28 20.16
N ILE A 86 -6.45 0.57 19.45
CA ILE A 86 -6.46 0.76 17.99
C ILE A 86 -6.73 -0.57 17.30
N LEU A 87 -6.04 -1.63 17.73
CA LEU A 87 -6.25 -2.99 17.24
C LEU A 87 -7.73 -3.39 17.35
N SER A 88 -8.35 -3.22 18.52
CA SER A 88 -9.78 -3.53 18.70
C SER A 88 -10.70 -2.72 17.78
N GLY A 89 -10.39 -1.44 17.53
CA GLY A 89 -11.12 -0.59 16.60
C GLY A 89 -11.00 -1.07 15.15
N THR A 90 -9.78 -1.33 14.69
CA THR A 90 -9.48 -1.87 13.36
C THR A 90 -10.17 -3.21 13.14
N LEU A 91 -10.13 -4.12 14.12
CA LEU A 91 -10.81 -5.41 14.05
C LEU A 91 -12.33 -5.24 13.90
N ASN A 92 -12.94 -4.35 14.67
CA ASN A 92 -14.38 -4.10 14.59
C ASN A 92 -14.79 -3.60 13.20
N VAL A 93 -14.06 -2.61 12.67
CA VAL A 93 -14.32 -2.04 11.34
C VAL A 93 -14.17 -3.11 10.24
N LEU A 94 -13.11 -3.92 10.30
CA LEU A 94 -12.88 -4.99 9.32
C LEU A 94 -13.93 -6.10 9.43
N GLN A 95 -14.34 -6.52 10.63
CA GLN A 95 -15.36 -7.56 10.83
C GLN A 95 -16.74 -7.09 10.36
N GLN A 96 -17.08 -5.81 10.54
CA GLN A 96 -18.32 -5.26 10.01
C GLN A 96 -18.34 -5.27 8.47
N GLN A 97 -17.21 -4.92 7.85
CA GLN A 97 -17.10 -4.87 6.39
C GLN A 97 -16.95 -6.26 5.74
N TYR A 98 -16.25 -7.18 6.40
CA TYR A 98 -15.95 -8.54 5.94
C TYR A 98 -16.38 -9.57 7.00
N PRO A 99 -17.69 -9.85 7.15
CA PRO A 99 -18.19 -10.69 8.25
C PRO A 99 -17.68 -12.14 8.24
N GLU A 100 -17.30 -12.64 7.07
CA GLU A 100 -16.78 -14.01 6.87
C GLU A 100 -15.25 -14.06 6.85
N ALA A 101 -14.55 -12.95 7.07
CA ALA A 101 -13.10 -12.93 7.08
C ALA A 101 -12.54 -13.60 8.33
N ALA A 102 -11.52 -14.44 8.14
CA ALA A 102 -10.67 -14.94 9.21
C ALA A 102 -9.60 -13.88 9.50
N ILE A 103 -9.60 -13.33 10.71
CA ILE A 103 -8.68 -12.25 11.08
C ILE A 103 -7.71 -12.72 12.16
N ALA A 104 -6.44 -12.85 11.79
CA ALA A 104 -5.34 -13.06 12.71
C ALA A 104 -4.78 -11.72 13.21
N THR A 105 -4.12 -11.75 14.37
CA THR A 105 -3.46 -10.55 14.93
C THR A 105 -2.02 -10.84 15.31
N ALA A 106 -1.22 -9.78 15.28
CA ALA A 106 0.13 -9.74 15.83
C ALA A 106 0.38 -8.38 16.46
N LYS A 107 1.15 -8.35 17.55
CA LYS A 107 1.53 -7.11 18.25
C LYS A 107 3.00 -6.76 18.06
N THR A 108 3.77 -7.64 17.44
CA THR A 108 5.22 -7.53 17.31
C THR A 108 5.67 -8.07 15.95
N VAL A 109 6.88 -7.71 15.54
CA VAL A 109 7.53 -8.28 14.35
C VAL A 109 7.62 -9.81 14.45
N VAL A 110 8.09 -10.33 15.59
CA VAL A 110 8.23 -11.77 15.81
C VAL A 110 6.90 -12.51 15.66
N GLU A 111 5.80 -11.96 16.20
CA GLU A 111 4.47 -12.53 16.06
C GLU A 111 3.99 -12.47 14.60
N ALA A 112 4.14 -11.33 13.93
CA ALA A 112 3.72 -11.16 12.53
C ALA A 112 4.44 -12.16 11.61
N LEU A 113 5.77 -12.27 11.73
CA LEU A 113 6.55 -13.25 10.97
C LEU A 113 6.18 -14.70 11.31
N THR A 114 5.75 -14.97 12.54
CA THR A 114 5.26 -16.31 12.92
C THR A 114 3.94 -16.62 12.23
N GLN A 115 3.02 -15.67 12.16
CA GLN A 115 1.77 -15.82 11.41
C GLN A 115 2.04 -16.05 9.92
N MET A 116 2.90 -15.24 9.31
CA MET A 116 3.26 -15.35 7.89
C MET A 116 3.89 -16.69 7.50
N ARG A 117 4.58 -17.36 8.43
CA ARG A 117 5.13 -18.71 8.19
C ARG A 117 4.08 -19.81 8.26
N ASN A 118 2.99 -19.59 8.98
CA ASN A 118 2.00 -20.62 9.28
C ASN A 118 0.76 -20.52 8.36
N SER A 119 0.48 -19.34 7.82
CA SER A 119 -0.72 -19.05 7.05
C SER A 119 -0.42 -18.09 5.90
N ALA A 120 -1.21 -18.18 4.83
CA ALA A 120 -1.27 -17.16 3.79
C ALA A 120 -2.37 -16.15 4.14
N PHE A 121 -2.15 -14.87 3.78
CA PHE A 121 -3.12 -13.81 4.01
C PHE A 121 -3.41 -13.08 2.71
N ASP A 122 -4.68 -12.73 2.48
CA ASP A 122 -5.10 -11.92 1.34
C ASP A 122 -4.78 -10.44 1.56
N LEU A 123 -4.77 -9.99 2.82
CA LEU A 123 -4.44 -8.62 3.21
C LEU A 123 -3.68 -8.60 4.53
N ILE A 124 -2.59 -7.82 4.57
CA ILE A 124 -1.91 -7.44 5.79
C ILE A 124 -2.22 -5.98 6.10
N VAL A 125 -2.88 -5.73 7.22
CA VAL A 125 -3.08 -4.39 7.78
C VAL A 125 -2.02 -4.17 8.84
N MET A 126 -1.11 -3.21 8.67
CA MET A 126 -0.01 -3.03 9.62
C MET A 126 0.23 -1.58 10.03
N ASP A 127 0.50 -1.37 11.31
CA ASP A 127 1.14 -0.16 11.80
C ASP A 127 2.65 -0.20 11.57
N LEU A 128 3.28 0.98 11.51
CA LEU A 128 4.73 1.16 11.40
C LEU A 128 5.40 1.23 12.77
N SER A 129 4.74 1.87 13.74
CA SER A 129 5.30 2.00 15.09
C SER A 129 5.00 0.74 15.89
N ILE A 130 5.80 -0.32 15.68
CA ILE A 130 5.64 -1.60 16.36
C ILE A 130 6.94 -2.05 17.04
N PRO A 131 6.86 -2.85 18.12
CA PRO A 131 8.02 -3.43 18.76
C PRO A 131 8.50 -4.69 18.04
N GLU A 132 9.81 -4.97 18.13
CA GLU A 132 10.40 -6.18 17.57
C GLU A 132 9.82 -7.45 18.23
N LYS A 133 9.70 -7.41 19.55
CA LYS A 133 9.20 -8.51 20.39
C LYS A 133 8.43 -7.97 21.59
N SER A 134 7.68 -8.84 22.25
CA SER A 134 6.86 -8.45 23.39
C SER A 134 7.70 -7.81 24.50
N GLY A 135 7.25 -6.66 25.02
CA GLY A 135 7.94 -5.86 26.02
C GLY A 135 9.08 -4.97 25.51
N ALA A 136 9.39 -4.99 24.20
CA ALA A 136 10.30 -4.01 23.61
C ALA A 136 9.59 -2.68 23.32
N ILE A 137 10.38 -1.63 23.10
CA ILE A 137 9.88 -0.32 22.68
C ILE A 137 9.49 -0.39 21.19
N ALA A 138 8.36 0.22 20.84
CA ALA A 138 7.91 0.36 19.47
C ALA A 138 8.70 1.47 18.75
N TYR A 139 9.15 1.19 17.53
CA TYR A 139 9.86 2.15 16.68
C TYR A 139 9.33 2.09 15.25
N ILE A 140 9.33 3.22 14.55
CA ILE A 140 8.88 3.31 13.15
C ILE A 140 9.80 2.50 12.24
N ASP A 141 11.11 2.57 12.46
CA ASP A 141 12.10 1.80 11.69
C ASP A 141 11.85 0.29 11.79
N THR A 142 11.36 -0.21 12.92
CA THR A 142 11.02 -1.62 13.10
C THR A 142 9.92 -2.06 12.12
N GLY A 143 8.83 -1.29 12.02
CA GLY A 143 7.76 -1.59 11.07
C GLY A 143 8.15 -1.37 9.61
N ILE A 144 8.99 -0.37 9.30
CA ILE A 144 9.55 -0.18 7.96
C ILE A 144 10.39 -1.38 7.54
N ASN A 145 11.27 -1.86 8.42
CA ASN A 145 12.12 -3.02 8.14
C ASN A 145 11.28 -4.29 7.92
N LEU A 146 10.24 -4.51 8.75
CA LEU A 146 9.30 -5.62 8.54
C LEU A 146 8.61 -5.49 7.18
N LEU A 147 8.12 -4.32 6.82
CA LEU A 147 7.43 -4.11 5.55
C LEU A 147 8.36 -4.36 4.34
N GLN A 148 9.59 -3.85 4.36
CA GLN A 148 10.58 -4.12 3.31
C GLN A 148 10.88 -5.62 3.20
N GLN A 149 11.02 -6.31 4.33
CA GLN A 149 11.22 -7.75 4.35
C GLN A 149 10.03 -8.47 3.70
N LEU A 150 8.79 -8.12 4.06
CA LEU A 150 7.59 -8.76 3.53
C LEU A 150 7.36 -8.46 2.05
N ILE A 151 7.61 -7.23 1.57
CA ILE A 151 7.56 -6.89 0.13
C ILE A 151 8.51 -7.78 -0.66
N LYS A 152 9.72 -8.02 -0.13
CA LYS A 152 10.74 -8.83 -0.79
C LYS A 152 10.41 -10.32 -0.75
N GLU A 153 9.97 -10.83 0.39
CA GLU A 153 9.67 -12.27 0.59
C GLU A 153 8.34 -12.68 -0.06
N TYR A 154 7.36 -11.77 -0.10
CA TYR A 154 6.00 -12.01 -0.61
C TYR A 154 5.60 -10.93 -1.65
N PRO A 155 6.13 -10.97 -2.88
CA PRO A 155 5.97 -9.88 -3.86
C PRO A 155 4.52 -9.59 -4.29
N GLN A 156 3.60 -10.54 -4.10
CA GLN A 156 2.18 -10.44 -4.48
C GLN A 156 1.27 -10.15 -3.27
N GLN A 157 1.82 -10.06 -2.05
CA GLN A 157 1.04 -9.82 -0.84
C GLN A 157 0.36 -8.45 -0.90
N ASN A 158 -0.93 -8.36 -0.56
CA ASN A 158 -1.58 -7.06 -0.46
C ASN A 158 -1.34 -6.44 0.92
N PHE A 159 -1.07 -5.13 0.95
CA PHE A 159 -0.82 -4.37 2.17
C PHE A 159 -1.76 -3.18 2.31
N LEU A 160 -2.23 -2.96 3.54
CA LEU A 160 -2.76 -1.70 4.02
C LEU A 160 -1.88 -1.22 5.16
N VAL A 161 -1.05 -0.21 4.94
CA VAL A 161 -0.30 0.41 6.03
C VAL A 161 -1.21 1.40 6.75
N GLN A 162 -1.67 1.05 7.95
CA GLN A 162 -2.53 1.88 8.79
C GLN A 162 -1.72 2.46 9.95
N SER A 163 -1.23 3.70 9.83
CA SER A 163 -0.32 4.30 10.81
C SER A 163 -0.57 5.80 11.05
N SER A 164 -0.13 6.34 12.18
CA SER A 164 -0.04 7.79 12.38
C SER A 164 1.23 8.40 11.75
N TYR A 165 2.15 7.54 11.31
CA TYR A 165 3.48 7.92 10.80
C TYR A 165 3.65 7.58 9.32
N VAL A 166 2.58 7.63 8.53
CA VAL A 166 2.58 7.21 7.11
C VAL A 166 3.63 7.91 6.26
N LYS A 167 4.02 9.14 6.61
CA LYS A 167 5.08 9.87 5.89
C LYS A 167 6.43 9.16 5.91
N ALA A 168 6.70 8.34 6.93
CA ALA A 168 7.93 7.59 7.02
C ALA A 168 8.09 6.56 5.87
N LEU A 169 7.00 6.19 5.20
CA LEU A 169 7.04 5.35 4.00
C LEU A 169 7.75 6.02 2.82
N VAL A 170 8.00 7.34 2.85
CA VAL A 170 8.84 8.00 1.84
C VAL A 170 10.25 7.39 1.79
N ARG A 171 10.74 6.84 2.93
CA ARG A 171 12.05 6.20 3.05
C ARG A 171 12.19 4.94 2.18
N ILE A 172 11.06 4.33 1.81
CA ILE A 172 10.98 3.08 1.04
C ILE A 172 10.03 3.21 -0.16
N LYS A 173 9.86 4.45 -0.65
CA LYS A 173 8.89 4.78 -1.70
C LYS A 173 9.12 3.96 -2.97
N HIS A 174 10.38 3.75 -3.31
CA HIS A 174 10.78 3.01 -4.51
C HIS A 174 10.31 1.56 -4.43
N GLU A 175 10.56 0.88 -3.31
CA GLU A 175 10.11 -0.49 -3.06
C GLU A 175 8.59 -0.61 -3.08
N ILE A 176 7.87 0.40 -2.58
CA ILE A 176 6.41 0.45 -2.62
C ILE A 176 5.89 0.60 -4.06
N ASP A 177 6.53 1.45 -4.88
CA ASP A 177 6.11 1.70 -6.27
C ASP A 177 6.38 0.50 -7.18
N GLU A 178 7.41 -0.29 -6.88
CA GLU A 178 7.76 -1.51 -7.60
C GLU A 178 7.04 -2.76 -7.08
N HIS A 179 6.30 -2.65 -5.98
CA HIS A 179 5.55 -3.77 -5.39
C HIS A 179 4.50 -4.32 -6.36
N GLN A 180 4.40 -5.65 -6.46
CA GLN A 180 3.54 -6.31 -7.46
C GLN A 180 2.14 -6.63 -6.93
N GLY A 181 1.97 -6.70 -5.60
CA GLY A 181 0.68 -6.79 -4.94
C GLY A 181 0.01 -5.42 -4.79
N GLY A 182 -1.23 -5.42 -4.29
CA GLY A 182 -1.91 -4.18 -3.95
C GLY A 182 -1.31 -3.53 -2.71
N PHE A 183 -1.23 -2.20 -2.71
CA PHE A 183 -0.60 -1.46 -1.63
C PHE A 183 -1.36 -0.17 -1.38
N ALA A 184 -2.00 -0.05 -0.23
CA ALA A 184 -2.65 1.18 0.18
C ALA A 184 -2.05 1.69 1.48
N ILE A 185 -2.00 3.01 1.60
CA ILE A 185 -1.65 3.71 2.84
C ILE A 185 -2.96 4.17 3.46
N ALA A 186 -3.09 4.20 4.78
CA ALA A 186 -4.17 4.85 5.52
C ALA A 186 -3.61 5.53 6.77
N ASP A 187 -3.68 6.87 6.81
CA ASP A 187 -3.38 7.59 8.04
C ASP A 187 -4.44 7.26 9.11
N LYS A 188 -4.01 7.00 10.35
CA LYS A 188 -4.93 6.68 11.46
C LYS A 188 -5.92 7.82 11.79
N GLY A 189 -5.68 9.03 11.29
CA GLY A 189 -6.61 10.16 11.36
C GLY A 189 -7.73 10.14 10.30
N LEU A 190 -7.72 9.20 9.35
CA LEU A 190 -8.81 9.03 8.38
C LEU A 190 -10.06 8.43 9.02
N CYS A 191 -11.21 8.68 8.41
CA CYS A 191 -12.45 8.01 8.79
C CYS A 191 -12.47 6.54 8.34
N GLU A 192 -13.30 5.74 9.03
CA GLU A 192 -13.43 4.29 8.80
C GLU A 192 -13.80 3.95 7.35
N SER A 193 -14.68 4.75 6.72
CA SER A 193 -15.05 4.58 5.31
C SER A 193 -13.85 4.64 4.37
N GLU A 194 -12.94 5.57 4.61
CA GLU A 194 -11.77 5.80 3.78
C GLU A 194 -10.75 4.68 3.96
N MET A 195 -10.57 4.21 5.20
CA MET A 195 -9.78 3.02 5.49
C MET A 195 -10.31 1.80 4.73
N ILE A 196 -11.63 1.58 4.73
CA ILE A 196 -12.26 0.47 4.01
C ILE A 196 -12.10 0.60 2.50
N VAL A 197 -12.27 1.79 1.93
CA VAL A 197 -12.01 2.04 0.50
C VAL A 197 -10.56 1.66 0.16
N ARG A 198 -9.59 2.06 0.99
CA ARG A 198 -8.17 1.76 0.81
C ARG A 198 -7.87 0.26 0.96
N ALA A 199 -8.50 -0.42 1.91
CA ALA A 199 -8.41 -1.87 2.06
C ALA A 199 -8.91 -2.61 0.81
N ASN A 200 -10.06 -2.21 0.27
CA ASN A 200 -10.62 -2.77 -0.95
C ASN A 200 -9.73 -2.54 -2.18
N LEU A 201 -9.12 -1.35 -2.29
CA LEU A 201 -8.16 -1.06 -3.36
C LEU A 201 -6.94 -1.99 -3.28
N ALA A 202 -6.38 -2.17 -2.08
CA ALA A 202 -5.26 -3.10 -1.88
C ALA A 202 -5.66 -4.54 -2.23
N LEU A 203 -6.80 -5.03 -1.75
CA LEU A 203 -7.30 -6.38 -2.09
C LEU A 203 -7.52 -6.60 -3.59
N GLN A 204 -7.84 -5.55 -4.34
CA GLN A 204 -7.99 -5.60 -5.80
C GLN A 204 -6.64 -5.53 -6.56
N GLY A 205 -5.52 -5.42 -5.85
CA GLY A 205 -4.18 -5.30 -6.43
C GLY A 205 -3.82 -3.87 -6.87
N ALA A 206 -4.52 -2.84 -6.38
CA ALA A 206 -4.25 -1.45 -6.73
C ALA A 206 -3.27 -0.78 -5.74
N THR A 207 -2.50 0.17 -6.24
CA THR A 207 -1.59 0.99 -5.43
C THR A 207 -2.20 2.37 -5.14
N HIS A 208 -2.34 2.71 -3.86
CA HIS A 208 -2.83 4.00 -3.37
C HIS A 208 -1.84 4.62 -2.36
N THR A 209 -0.93 5.44 -2.88
CA THR A 209 0.18 6.04 -2.10
C THR A 209 0.17 7.56 -2.12
N LYS A 210 -0.99 8.19 -2.34
CA LYS A 210 -1.12 9.66 -2.46
C LYS A 210 -0.78 10.40 -1.17
N ASP A 211 -0.78 9.72 -0.03
CA ASP A 211 -0.50 10.31 1.29
C ASP A 211 0.99 10.61 1.50
N ILE A 212 1.86 10.07 0.66
CA ILE A 212 3.30 10.34 0.68
C ILE A 212 3.71 11.08 -0.60
N LYS A 213 4.53 12.13 -0.45
CA LYS A 213 4.93 12.96 -1.58
C LYS A 213 5.78 12.17 -2.56
N THR A 214 5.58 12.46 -3.84
CA THR A 214 6.43 11.98 -4.92
C THR A 214 7.68 12.87 -5.04
N GLY A 215 8.86 12.27 -5.20
CA GLY A 215 10.09 12.95 -5.60
C GLY A 215 11.12 13.29 -4.51
N LEU A 216 10.89 12.91 -3.24
CA LEU A 216 11.87 13.09 -2.18
C LEU A 216 12.72 11.82 -2.00
N GLU A 217 13.65 11.58 -2.92
CA GLU A 217 14.58 10.44 -2.82
C GLU A 217 15.89 10.87 -2.15
N LEU A 218 16.16 10.29 -0.99
CA LEU A 218 17.49 10.39 -0.36
C LEU A 218 18.23 9.08 -0.48
N LYS A 219 19.55 9.20 -0.68
CA LYS A 219 20.43 8.05 -0.61
C LYS A 219 20.51 7.52 0.83
N PRO A 220 20.73 6.20 1.03
CA PRO A 220 20.86 5.62 2.36
C PRO A 220 21.88 6.33 3.24
N GLU A 221 23.02 6.74 2.68
CA GLU A 221 24.09 7.43 3.43
C GLU A 221 23.67 8.83 3.89
N TRP A 222 22.73 9.47 3.19
CA TRP A 222 22.23 10.80 3.57
C TRP A 222 21.18 10.69 4.68
N LEU A 223 20.34 9.66 4.61
CA LEU A 223 19.41 9.32 5.67
C LEU A 223 20.15 8.98 6.97
N GLU A 224 21.25 8.21 6.86
CA GLU A 224 22.12 7.90 8.00
C GLU A 224 22.70 9.17 8.64
N VAL A 225 23.15 10.15 7.84
CA VAL A 225 23.61 11.45 8.38
C VAL A 225 22.51 12.16 9.15
N LEU A 226 21.26 12.19 8.64
CA LEU A 226 20.13 12.82 9.34
C LEU A 226 19.87 12.15 10.70
N LYS A 227 19.80 10.82 10.73
CA LYS A 227 19.57 10.04 11.96
C LYS A 227 20.66 10.27 12.99
N LEU A 228 21.93 10.13 12.60
CA LEU A 228 23.07 10.38 13.49
C LEU A 228 23.08 11.81 14.03
N ALA A 229 22.70 12.79 13.21
CA ALA A 229 22.72 14.19 13.57
C ALA A 229 21.60 14.58 14.55
N PHE A 230 20.41 14.02 14.40
CA PHE A 230 19.19 14.53 15.05
C PHE A 230 18.55 13.55 16.05
N GLU A 231 18.78 12.25 15.89
CA GLU A 231 18.31 11.23 16.84
C GLU A 231 19.41 10.91 17.87
N GLU A 232 20.68 10.80 17.42
CA GLU A 232 21.83 10.62 18.32
C GLU A 232 22.50 11.94 18.75
N GLY A 233 22.14 13.06 18.13
CA GLY A 233 22.70 14.38 18.47
C GLY A 233 24.19 14.56 18.11
N LEU A 234 24.71 13.80 17.15
CA LEU A 234 26.13 13.81 16.82
C LEU A 234 26.56 15.06 16.04
N THR A 235 27.76 15.53 16.35
CA THR A 235 28.45 16.58 15.57
C THR A 235 29.01 16.02 14.27
N ASP A 236 29.25 16.89 13.28
CA ASP A 236 29.76 16.45 11.96
C ASP A 236 31.07 15.66 12.06
N ILE A 237 31.98 16.01 12.98
CA ILE A 237 33.22 15.26 13.22
C ILE A 237 32.93 13.85 13.76
N ALA A 238 31.96 13.72 14.67
CA ALA A 238 31.55 12.42 15.20
C ALA A 238 30.86 11.57 14.11
N ILE A 239 30.02 12.19 13.27
CA ILE A 239 29.38 11.55 12.11
C ILE A 239 30.45 11.02 11.15
N CYS A 240 31.45 11.83 10.78
CA CYS A 240 32.56 11.41 9.91
C CYS A 240 33.25 10.14 10.41
N LYS A 241 33.52 10.08 11.72
CA LYS A 241 34.12 8.92 12.36
C LYS A 241 33.19 7.70 12.33
N ARG A 242 31.89 7.89 12.60
CA ARG A 242 30.90 6.81 12.65
C ARG A 242 30.71 6.15 11.28
N ILE A 243 30.51 6.95 10.23
CA ILE A 243 30.23 6.43 8.88
C ILE A 243 31.52 6.18 8.07
N HIS A 244 32.70 6.37 8.66
CA HIS A 244 34.01 6.21 8.02
C HIS A 244 34.11 7.01 6.71
N ARG A 245 33.81 8.31 6.78
CA ARG A 245 33.88 9.25 5.65
C ARG A 245 34.63 10.51 6.04
N SER A 246 35.19 11.20 5.03
CA SER A 246 35.88 12.47 5.23
C SER A 246 34.91 13.60 5.57
N GLU A 247 35.39 14.63 6.27
CA GLU A 247 34.60 15.85 6.55
C GLU A 247 34.04 16.50 5.29
N ARG A 248 34.80 16.46 4.19
CA ARG A 248 34.35 16.95 2.89
C ARG A 248 33.13 16.17 2.37
N ALA A 249 33.12 14.85 2.56
CA ALA A 249 32.01 14.01 2.14
C ALA A 249 30.75 14.31 2.97
N VAL A 250 30.85 14.38 4.30
CA VAL A 250 29.71 14.72 5.17
C VAL A 250 29.17 16.12 4.88
N ARG A 251 30.03 17.12 4.63
CA ARG A 251 29.60 18.45 4.19
C ARG A 251 28.85 18.42 2.85
N THR A 252 29.33 17.59 1.92
CA THR A 252 28.65 17.38 0.64
C THR A 252 27.28 16.72 0.84
N TYR A 253 27.17 15.75 1.76
CA TYR A 253 25.89 15.14 2.12
C TYR A 253 24.92 16.17 2.68
N TRP A 254 25.35 17.01 3.64
CA TRP A 254 24.52 18.09 4.17
C TRP A 254 24.01 19.04 3.09
N THR A 255 24.88 19.44 2.15
CA THR A 255 24.49 20.32 1.03
C THR A 255 23.39 19.66 0.19
N LYS A 256 23.58 18.39 -0.19
CA LYS A 256 22.61 17.65 -1.00
C LYS A 256 21.29 17.39 -0.25
N ILE A 257 21.36 17.10 1.04
CA ILE A 257 20.18 16.95 1.90
C ILE A 257 19.38 18.26 1.91
N GLN A 258 20.05 19.40 2.11
CA GLN A 258 19.41 20.72 2.11
C GLN A 258 18.80 21.06 0.76
N ASP A 259 19.50 20.77 -0.34
CA ASP A 259 19.00 20.97 -1.70
C ASP A 259 17.72 20.14 -1.95
N VAL A 260 17.72 18.84 -1.59
CA VAL A 260 16.54 17.96 -1.71
C VAL A 260 15.38 18.44 -0.84
N LEU A 261 15.67 18.96 0.35
CA LEU A 261 14.65 19.50 1.25
C LEU A 261 14.19 20.93 0.87
N GLY A 262 14.83 21.56 -0.13
CA GLY A 262 14.55 22.93 -0.57
C GLY A 262 14.91 23.99 0.47
N ILE A 263 15.95 23.75 1.27
CA ILE A 263 16.37 24.61 2.38
C ILE A 263 17.53 25.48 1.93
N TYR A 264 17.33 26.79 1.98
CA TYR A 264 18.33 27.78 1.60
C TYR A 264 18.65 28.72 2.77
N PRO A 265 19.85 29.33 2.80
CA PRO A 265 20.22 30.28 3.84
C PRO A 265 19.25 31.46 3.94
N GLU A 266 18.61 31.60 5.10
CA GLU A 266 17.72 32.72 5.43
C GLU A 266 18.30 33.55 6.59
N PRO A 267 18.30 34.90 6.52
CA PRO A 267 18.76 35.74 7.61
C PRO A 267 18.02 35.44 8.93
N GLY A 268 18.78 35.21 10.01
CA GLY A 268 18.23 34.94 11.34
C GLY A 268 17.72 33.51 11.56
N LYS A 269 17.85 32.59 10.58
CA LYS A 269 17.47 31.18 10.72
C LYS A 269 18.71 30.29 10.81
N ASN A 270 18.65 29.30 11.69
CA ASN A 270 19.69 28.27 11.76
C ASN A 270 19.39 27.15 10.76
N MET A 271 20.27 26.99 9.77
CA MET A 271 20.13 25.97 8.71
C MET A 271 19.96 24.55 9.25
N ARG A 272 20.68 24.18 10.31
CA ARG A 272 20.62 22.83 10.88
C ARG A 272 19.26 22.56 11.52
N ILE A 273 18.72 23.55 12.24
CA ILE A 273 17.38 23.46 12.84
C ILE A 273 16.31 23.42 11.74
N GLN A 274 16.43 24.24 10.69
CA GLN A 274 15.51 24.16 9.55
C GLN A 274 15.56 22.79 8.86
N THR A 275 16.76 22.23 8.73
CA THR A 275 16.97 20.88 8.17
C THR A 275 16.27 19.83 9.01
N GLU A 276 16.40 19.88 10.33
CA GLU A 276 15.70 18.98 11.24
C GLU A 276 14.18 19.08 11.10
N ILE A 277 13.63 20.29 11.23
CA ILE A 277 12.18 20.54 11.17
C ILE A 277 11.63 20.00 9.86
N ARG A 278 12.29 20.31 8.74
CA ARG A 278 11.84 19.89 7.42
C ARG A 278 11.98 18.37 7.23
N ALA A 279 13.08 17.76 7.67
CA ALA A 279 13.26 16.31 7.58
C ALA A 279 12.18 15.54 8.35
N ARG A 280 11.80 16.01 9.55
CA ARG A 280 10.67 15.47 10.33
C ARG A 280 9.33 15.66 9.61
N GLN A 281 9.08 16.85 9.07
CA GLN A 281 7.84 17.14 8.33
C GLN A 281 7.64 16.26 7.09
N GLU A 282 8.74 15.88 6.43
CA GLU A 282 8.73 14.97 5.28
C GLU A 282 8.78 13.49 5.69
N GLY A 283 8.95 13.17 6.98
CA GLY A 283 8.97 11.79 7.48
C GLY A 283 10.31 11.07 7.34
N LEU A 284 11.42 11.77 7.09
CA LEU A 284 12.74 11.15 6.95
C LEU A 284 13.34 10.69 8.29
N ILE A 285 13.00 11.37 9.37
CA ILE A 285 13.45 11.09 10.74
C ILE A 285 12.28 11.26 11.71
N ASP A 286 12.37 10.61 12.86
CA ASP A 286 11.28 10.47 13.85
C ASP A 286 11.25 11.60 14.87
#